data_AF-A0A7I8XJI3-F1
#
_entry.id   AF-A0A7I8XJI3-F1
#
_cell.length_a   1.000
_cell.length_b   1.000
_cell.length_c   1.000
_cell.angle_alpha   90.00
_cell.angle_beta   90.00
_cell.angle_gamma   90.00
#
_symmetry.space_group_name_H-M   'P 1'
#
loop_
_entity.id
_entity.type
_entity.pdbx_description
1 polymer ?
#
loop_
_entity_poly.entity_id
_entity_poly.type
_entity_poly.pdbx_seq_one_letter_code
_entity_poly.pdbx_strand_id
1 'polypeptide(L)'
;MAVKIAVKAPLIEDFWNSFTKRTEYEQTVEEKQYQDSLLVNEINVTDACYDGNICCKLWASQGECKVHDKLCPLSCGGCNATHPLEDCVDYDENCPHYVFNGLCDSNPWFLENCRKSCGTCVSNVQELTRICRRTHGLTRV
;
A
#
# COMPACT_ATOMS: atom_id res chain seq x y z
N MET A 1 23.83 35.28 4.90
CA MET A 1 23.97 36.67 5.41
C MET A 1 22.79 36.93 6.34
N ALA A 2 23.03 37.01 7.64
CA ALA A 2 21.96 37.17 8.63
C ALA A 2 21.76 38.66 8.94
N VAL A 3 20.58 39.19 8.64
CA VAL A 3 20.20 40.54 9.06
C VAL A 3 19.83 40.48 10.54
N LYS A 4 20.76 40.86 11.42
CA LYS A 4 20.50 41.06 12.84
C LYS A 4 19.91 42.46 13.03
N ILE A 5 18.57 42.56 13.07
CA ILE A 5 17.90 43.75 13.59
C ILE A 5 17.78 43.58 15.10
N ALA A 6 18.53 44.36 15.87
CA ALA A 6 18.43 44.39 17.32
C ALA A 6 17.20 45.21 17.72
N VAL A 7 16.15 44.54 18.22
CA VAL A 7 15.01 45.20 18.87
C VAL A 7 14.89 44.63 20.29
N LYS A 8 15.20 45.46 21.28
CA LYS A 8 15.01 45.15 22.71
C LYS A 8 13.53 45.27 23.05
N ALA A 9 12.84 44.14 23.21
CA ALA A 9 11.56 44.07 23.91
C ALA A 9 11.42 42.70 24.61
N PRO A 10 10.90 42.62 25.85
CA PRO A 10 10.99 41.44 26.69
C PRO A 10 9.95 40.33 26.39
N LEU A 11 9.24 40.39 25.26
CA LEU A 11 8.16 39.46 24.91
C LEU A 11 8.43 38.62 23.64
N ILE A 12 9.65 38.63 23.10
CA ILE A 12 10.02 37.93 21.85
C ILE A 12 10.96 36.73 22.09
N GLU A 13 11.52 36.57 23.29
CA GLU A 13 12.39 35.43 23.64
C GLU A 13 11.62 34.10 23.65
N ASP A 14 10.38 34.08 24.14
CA ASP A 14 9.55 32.86 24.18
C ASP A 14 9.13 32.37 22.79
N PHE A 15 8.95 33.32 21.85
CA PHE A 15 8.57 33.00 20.48
C PHE A 15 9.75 32.42 19.70
N TRP A 16 10.96 32.97 19.90
CA TRP A 16 12.19 32.45 19.29
C TRP A 16 12.56 31.06 19.83
N ASN A 17 12.41 30.84 21.15
CA ASN A 17 12.65 29.55 21.78
C ASN A 17 11.67 28.45 21.34
N SER A 18 10.44 28.82 20.94
CA SER A 18 9.45 27.90 20.38
C SER A 18 9.70 27.59 18.91
N PHE A 19 10.24 28.56 18.16
CA PHE A 19 10.61 28.39 16.76
C PHE A 19 11.87 27.53 16.60
N THR A 20 12.90 27.74 17.43
CA THR A 20 14.13 26.92 17.41
C THR A 20 13.88 25.48 17.86
N LYS A 21 13.01 25.25 18.85
CA LYS A 21 12.56 23.90 19.25
C LYS A 21 11.84 23.16 18.13
N ARG A 22 11.10 23.88 17.28
CA ARG A 22 10.38 23.29 16.14
C ARG A 22 11.35 22.89 15.02
N THR A 23 12.37 23.71 14.76
CA THR A 23 13.40 23.38 13.76
C THR A 23 14.32 22.24 14.21
N GLU A 24 14.62 22.11 15.51
CA GLU A 24 15.36 20.95 16.04
C GLU A 24 14.53 19.65 15.97
N TYR A 25 13.21 19.73 16.20
CA TYR A 25 12.30 18.60 16.05
C TYR A 25 12.22 18.13 14.58
N GLU A 26 12.06 19.06 13.63
CA GLU A 26 12.02 18.77 12.20
C GLU A 26 13.35 18.17 11.68
N GLN A 27 14.50 18.60 12.21
CA GLN A 27 15.81 18.01 11.85
C GLN A 27 15.97 16.55 12.29
N THR A 28 15.33 16.12 13.39
CA THR A 28 15.43 14.72 13.85
C THR A 28 14.56 13.73 13.07
N VAL A 29 13.64 14.22 12.22
CA VAL A 29 12.73 13.37 11.43
C VAL A 29 13.43 12.80 10.19
N GLU A 30 14.29 13.59 9.53
CA GLU A 30 15.05 13.13 8.35
C GLU A 30 16.16 12.12 8.71
N GLU A 31 16.81 12.25 9.87
CA GLU A 31 17.86 11.31 10.31
C GLU A 31 17.30 9.95 10.80
N LYS A 32 16.09 9.93 11.38
CA LYS A 32 15.46 8.68 11.85
C LYS A 32 14.99 7.78 10.70
N GLN A 33 14.50 8.38 9.62
CA GLN A 33 14.05 7.63 8.46
C GLN A 33 15.22 6.90 7.75
N TYR A 34 16.45 7.40 7.88
CA TYR A 34 17.65 6.73 7.37
C TYR A 34 18.13 5.58 8.28
N GLN A 35 18.02 5.72 9.61
CA GLN A 35 18.51 4.71 10.54
C GLN A 35 17.59 3.47 10.66
N ASP A 36 16.30 3.58 10.34
CA ASP A 36 15.39 2.42 10.22
C ASP A 36 15.73 1.54 9.00
N SER A 37 16.54 2.01 8.05
CA SER A 37 17.02 1.22 6.90
C SER A 37 18.14 0.24 7.22
N LEU A 38 18.72 0.27 8.44
CA LEU A 38 19.89 -0.54 8.82
C LEU A 38 19.54 -1.83 9.58
N LEU A 39 18.27 -2.21 9.69
CA LEU A 39 17.82 -3.47 10.31
C LEU A 39 17.00 -4.38 9.39
N VAL A 40 17.03 -4.16 8.06
CA VAL A 40 16.40 -5.09 7.11
C VAL A 40 17.39 -6.19 6.73
N ASN A 41 17.49 -7.21 7.60
CA ASN A 41 18.18 -8.46 7.26
C ASN A 41 17.43 -9.17 6.14
N GLU A 42 18.02 -9.21 4.94
CA GLU A 42 17.91 -10.24 3.89
C GLU A 42 16.53 -10.85 3.59
N ILE A 43 15.45 -10.11 3.78
CA ILE A 43 14.16 -10.42 3.19
C ILE A 43 13.90 -9.27 2.23
N ASN A 44 13.77 -9.56 0.93
CA ASN A 44 13.24 -8.62 -0.05
C ASN A 44 11.79 -8.28 0.31
N VAL A 45 11.60 -7.54 1.41
CA VAL A 45 10.36 -6.87 1.75
C VAL A 45 10.28 -5.70 0.79
N THR A 46 9.76 -5.97 -0.40
CA THR A 46 9.42 -4.92 -1.34
C THR A 46 8.15 -4.28 -0.82
N ASP A 47 8.17 -2.96 -0.58
CA ASP A 47 7.00 -2.17 -0.17
C ASP A 47 5.82 -2.24 -1.18
N ALA A 48 6.02 -2.90 -2.33
CA ALA A 48 5.02 -3.08 -3.37
C ALA A 48 4.82 -4.55 -3.79
N CYS A 49 4.43 -5.42 -2.86
CA CYS A 49 4.03 -6.80 -3.16
C CYS A 49 2.50 -6.91 -3.21
N TYR A 50 1.94 -6.83 -4.41
CA TYR A 50 0.49 -6.82 -4.64
C TYR A 50 0.07 -7.88 -5.66
N ASP A 51 -1.09 -8.49 -5.45
CA ASP A 51 -1.76 -9.25 -6.50
C ASP A 51 -2.45 -8.29 -7.48
N GLY A 52 -2.39 -8.61 -8.76
CA GLY A 52 -3.00 -7.81 -9.83
C GLY A 52 -4.44 -8.18 -10.15
N ASN A 53 -4.99 -9.20 -9.48
CA ASN A 53 -6.35 -9.66 -9.73
C ASN A 53 -6.97 -10.29 -8.48
N ILE A 54 -8.26 -10.04 -8.28
CA ILE A 54 -9.03 -10.60 -7.17
C ILE A 54 -8.99 -12.14 -7.12
N CYS A 55 -8.79 -12.78 -8.27
CA CYS A 55 -8.74 -14.22 -8.41
C CYS A 55 -7.38 -14.86 -8.07
N CYS A 56 -6.35 -14.08 -7.76
CA CYS A 56 -5.01 -14.59 -7.50
C CYS A 56 -4.96 -15.63 -6.37
N LYS A 57 -5.68 -15.40 -5.26
CA LYS A 57 -5.78 -16.36 -4.15
C LYS A 57 -6.35 -17.70 -4.60
N LEU A 58 -7.38 -17.68 -5.45
CA LEU A 58 -8.00 -18.89 -5.97
C LEU A 58 -7.07 -19.62 -6.93
N TRP A 59 -6.49 -18.92 -7.92
CA TRP A 59 -5.57 -19.50 -8.89
C TRP A 59 -4.33 -20.11 -8.24
N ALA A 60 -3.77 -19.43 -7.23
CA ALA A 60 -2.66 -19.96 -6.45
C ALA A 60 -3.05 -21.26 -5.73
N SER A 61 -4.23 -21.29 -5.08
CA SER A 61 -4.74 -22.50 -4.41
C SER A 61 -4.99 -23.68 -5.36
N GLN A 62 -5.21 -23.40 -6.64
CA GLN A 62 -5.40 -24.40 -7.70
C GLN A 62 -4.10 -24.82 -8.38
N GLY A 63 -2.95 -24.27 -7.97
CA GLY A 63 -1.65 -24.57 -8.55
C GLY A 63 -1.39 -23.89 -9.90
N GLU A 64 -2.13 -22.82 -10.22
CA GLU A 64 -2.00 -22.10 -11.50
C GLU A 64 -0.88 -21.03 -11.48
N CYS A 65 -0.03 -21.01 -10.46
CA CYS A 65 1.06 -20.04 -10.34
C CYS A 65 2.04 -20.07 -11.51
N LYS A 66 2.21 -21.21 -12.21
CA LYS A 66 3.05 -21.23 -13.43
C LYS A 66 2.50 -20.35 -14.56
N VAL A 67 1.20 -20.07 -14.54
CA VAL A 67 0.51 -19.25 -15.54
C VAL A 67 0.39 -17.80 -15.05
N HIS A 68 0.20 -17.61 -13.75
CA HIS A 68 -0.14 -16.31 -13.17
C HIS A 68 0.95 -15.73 -12.24
N ASP A 69 2.18 -16.27 -12.23
CA ASP A 69 3.28 -15.86 -11.35
C ASP A 69 3.51 -14.33 -11.31
N LYS A 70 3.55 -13.69 -12.48
CA LYS A 70 3.78 -12.25 -12.60
C LYS A 70 2.58 -11.41 -12.21
N LEU A 71 1.37 -11.95 -12.41
CA LEU A 71 0.12 -11.26 -12.07
C LEU A 71 -0.19 -11.40 -10.58
N CYS A 72 0.19 -12.53 -9.98
CA CYS A 72 -0.16 -12.92 -8.63
C CYS A 72 1.11 -13.18 -7.77
N PRO A 73 2.08 -12.25 -7.75
CA PRO A 73 3.36 -12.51 -7.10
C PRO A 73 3.19 -12.73 -5.59
N LEU A 74 2.18 -12.14 -4.97
CA LEU A 74 1.89 -12.30 -3.55
C LEU A 74 1.23 -13.64 -3.26
N SER A 75 0.10 -13.95 -3.90
CA SER A 75 -0.60 -15.23 -3.70
C SER A 75 0.25 -16.44 -4.09
N CYS A 76 1.18 -16.28 -5.04
CA CYS A 76 2.10 -17.33 -5.47
C CYS A 76 3.41 -17.40 -4.66
N GLY A 77 3.58 -16.57 -3.63
CA GLY A 77 4.78 -16.56 -2.78
C GLY A 77 6.05 -16.08 -3.48
N GLY A 78 5.92 -15.32 -4.58
CA GLY A 78 7.01 -14.66 -5.29
C GLY A 78 7.53 -13.41 -4.59
N CYS A 79 6.77 -12.85 -3.65
CA CYS A 79 7.20 -11.78 -2.76
C CYS A 79 6.47 -11.87 -1.40
N ASN A 80 6.93 -11.08 -0.42
CA ASN A 80 6.28 -10.94 0.88
C ASN A 80 5.68 -9.54 1.00
N ALA A 81 4.49 -9.44 1.57
CA ALA A 81 3.83 -8.15 1.74
C ALA A 81 3.84 -7.67 3.20
N THR A 82 3.79 -6.36 3.37
CA THR A 82 3.72 -5.68 4.67
C THR A 82 2.29 -5.38 5.12
N HIS A 83 1.31 -5.50 4.21
CA HIS A 83 -0.10 -5.26 4.48
C HIS A 83 -0.88 -6.54 4.89
N PRO A 84 -2.01 -6.41 5.60
CA PRO A 84 -2.85 -7.55 5.97
C PRO A 84 -3.53 -8.19 4.74
N LEU A 85 -3.34 -9.49 4.54
CA LEU A 85 -3.84 -10.21 3.36
C LEU A 85 -5.33 -10.51 3.38
N GLU A 86 -5.92 -10.70 4.57
CA GLU A 86 -7.30 -11.17 4.71
C GLU A 86 -8.29 -10.07 5.06
N ASP A 87 -7.82 -8.87 5.37
CA ASP A 87 -8.70 -7.78 5.79
C ASP A 87 -9.35 -7.09 4.57
N CYS A 88 -10.63 -6.74 4.71
CA CYS A 88 -11.34 -5.88 3.77
C CYS A 88 -10.86 -4.42 3.95
N VAL A 89 -9.71 -4.12 3.36
CA VAL A 89 -9.07 -2.80 3.41
C VAL A 89 -8.70 -2.34 2.00
N ASP A 90 -8.46 -1.03 1.89
CA ASP A 90 -7.79 -0.46 0.73
C ASP A 90 -6.29 -0.50 1.00
N TYR A 91 -5.52 -1.00 0.04
CA TYR A 91 -4.07 -1.08 0.12
C TYR A 91 -3.39 0.20 -0.37
N ASP A 92 -4.08 1.01 -1.16
CA ASP A 92 -3.62 2.33 -1.61
C ASP A 92 -4.46 3.43 -0.96
N GLU A 93 -3.81 4.45 -0.41
CA GLU A 93 -4.48 5.61 0.20
C GLU A 93 -5.34 6.40 -0.79
N ASN A 94 -5.05 6.29 -2.10
CA ASN A 94 -5.77 6.95 -3.18
C ASN A 94 -6.97 6.16 -3.69
N CYS A 95 -7.28 4.98 -3.13
CA CYS A 95 -8.44 4.19 -3.53
C CYS A 95 -9.76 4.99 -3.55
N PRO A 96 -10.09 5.85 -2.57
CA PRO A 96 -11.28 6.70 -2.63
C PRO A 96 -11.30 7.63 -3.86
N HIS A 97 -10.14 8.17 -4.24
CA HIS A 97 -10.00 9.00 -5.43
C HIS A 97 -10.16 8.18 -6.72
N TYR A 98 -9.58 6.98 -6.80
CA TYR A 98 -9.74 6.11 -7.96
C TYR A 98 -11.19 5.70 -8.20
N VAL A 99 -11.91 5.36 -7.13
CA VAL A 99 -13.34 5.02 -7.22
C VAL A 99 -14.18 6.21 -7.60
N PHE A 100 -13.89 7.40 -7.06
CA PHE A 100 -14.55 8.64 -7.48
C PHE A 100 -14.42 8.90 -8.99
N ASN A 101 -13.27 8.52 -9.58
CA ASN A 101 -13.02 8.61 -11.02
C ASN A 101 -13.53 7.38 -11.81
N GLY A 102 -14.25 6.45 -11.19
CA GLY A 102 -14.85 5.29 -11.84
C GLY A 102 -13.84 4.20 -12.26
N LEU A 103 -12.67 4.13 -11.61
CA LEU A 103 -11.59 3.24 -12.06
C LEU A 103 -11.77 1.76 -11.64
N CYS A 104 -12.70 1.42 -10.75
CA CYS A 104 -12.90 0.03 -10.30
C CYS A 104 -13.05 -0.96 -11.46
N ASP A 105 -13.81 -0.60 -12.50
CA ASP A 105 -14.08 -1.47 -13.64
C ASP A 105 -13.05 -1.32 -14.78
N SER A 106 -12.13 -0.37 -14.65
CA SER A 106 -11.12 -0.08 -15.69
C SER A 106 -9.97 -1.09 -15.69
N ASN A 107 -9.64 -1.64 -14.52
CA ASN A 107 -8.53 -2.57 -14.33
C ASN A 107 -8.82 -3.48 -13.13
N PRO A 108 -8.71 -4.82 -13.28
CA PRO A 108 -8.88 -5.77 -12.18
C PRO A 108 -8.00 -5.54 -10.95
N TRP A 109 -6.89 -4.80 -11.10
CA TRP A 109 -6.03 -4.40 -9.99
C TRP A 109 -6.82 -3.64 -8.91
N PHE A 110 -7.74 -2.75 -9.28
CA PHE A 110 -8.52 -1.98 -8.31
C PHE A 110 -9.47 -2.88 -7.51
N LEU A 111 -10.00 -3.94 -8.13
CA LEU A 111 -10.88 -4.87 -7.44
C LEU A 111 -10.15 -5.68 -6.36
N GLU A 112 -8.82 -5.84 -6.46
CA GLU A 112 -8.00 -6.54 -5.47
C GLU A 112 -7.35 -5.60 -4.45
N ASN A 113 -6.96 -4.39 -4.87
CA ASN A 113 -6.16 -3.48 -4.05
C ASN A 113 -6.96 -2.33 -3.46
N CYS A 114 -8.17 -2.06 -3.97
CA CYS A 114 -9.11 -1.06 -3.46
C CYS A 114 -10.42 -1.71 -3.01
N ARG A 115 -10.34 -2.83 -2.27
CA ARG A 115 -11.50 -3.69 -2.01
C ARG A 115 -12.62 -2.99 -1.27
N LYS A 116 -12.26 -2.16 -0.29
CA LYS A 116 -13.24 -1.45 0.53
C LYS A 116 -13.88 -0.33 -0.29
N SER A 117 -13.08 0.46 -0.99
CA SER A 117 -13.59 1.56 -1.81
C SER A 117 -14.41 1.06 -3.01
N CYS A 118 -13.98 0.00 -3.69
CA CYS A 118 -14.68 -0.60 -4.83
C CYS A 118 -15.83 -1.55 -4.43
N GLY A 119 -16.01 -1.82 -3.14
CA GLY A 119 -17.06 -2.74 -2.66
C GLY A 119 -16.86 -4.19 -3.11
N THR A 120 -15.62 -4.63 -3.30
CA THR A 120 -15.25 -5.96 -3.82
C THR A 120 -14.68 -6.89 -2.76
N CYS A 121 -14.86 -6.56 -1.48
CA CYS A 121 -14.46 -7.43 -0.39
C CYS A 121 -15.15 -8.80 -0.48
N VAL A 122 -14.35 -9.87 -0.45
CA VAL A 122 -14.84 -11.25 -0.47
C VAL A 122 -14.45 -11.93 0.84
N SER A 123 -15.42 -12.48 1.54
CA SER A 123 -15.23 -13.05 2.88
C SER A 123 -15.08 -14.57 2.89
N ASN A 124 -15.36 -15.24 1.77
CA ASN A 124 -15.36 -16.70 1.72
C ASN A 124 -14.98 -17.24 0.33
N VAL A 125 -14.41 -18.45 0.32
CA VAL A 125 -13.92 -19.12 -0.88
C VAL A 125 -15.05 -19.40 -1.89
N GLN A 126 -16.29 -19.61 -1.45
CA GLN A 126 -17.41 -19.95 -2.32
C GLN A 126 -17.81 -18.75 -3.19
N GLU A 127 -17.87 -17.57 -2.59
CA GLU A 127 -18.10 -16.31 -3.27
C GLU A 127 -16.96 -15.98 -4.23
N LEU A 128 -15.71 -16.12 -3.78
CA LEU A 128 -14.54 -15.92 -4.64
C LEU A 128 -14.57 -16.85 -5.85
N THR A 129 -14.90 -18.12 -5.62
CA THR A 129 -15.07 -19.13 -6.65
C THR A 129 -16.17 -18.74 -7.64
N ARG A 130 -17.29 -18.16 -7.19
CA ARG A 130 -18.37 -17.68 -8.08
C ARG A 130 -17.91 -16.53 -8.97
N ILE A 131 -17.15 -15.59 -8.41
CA ILE A 131 -16.58 -14.44 -9.13
C ILE A 131 -15.61 -14.94 -10.21
N CYS A 132 -14.68 -15.80 -9.82
CA CYS A 132 -13.56 -16.22 -10.66
C CYS A 132 -13.86 -17.38 -11.61
N ARG A 133 -14.90 -18.19 -11.37
CA ARG A 133 -15.27 -19.27 -12.30
C ARG A 133 -15.85 -18.78 -13.64
N ARG A 134 -16.31 -17.53 -13.72
CA ARG A 134 -16.93 -16.99 -14.94
C ARG A 134 -15.93 -16.82 -16.11
N THR A 135 -14.63 -16.93 -15.88
CA THR A 135 -13.58 -16.86 -16.90
C THR A 135 -12.99 -18.22 -17.30
N HIS A 136 -13.29 -19.32 -16.61
CA HIS A 136 -12.86 -20.68 -17.01
C HIS A 136 -13.76 -21.32 -18.10
N GLY A 137 -14.66 -20.53 -18.71
CA GLY A 137 -15.51 -20.93 -19.82
C GLY A 137 -14.84 -20.94 -21.20
N LEU A 138 -13.56 -20.57 -21.29
CA LEU A 138 -12.75 -20.80 -22.50
C LEU A 138 -11.84 -22.01 -22.28
N THR A 139 -12.47 -23.18 -22.45
CA THR A 139 -11.91 -24.43 -23.01
C THR A 139 -10.41 -24.67 -22.81
N ARG A 140 -10.08 -25.56 -21.87
CA ARG A 140 -9.04 -26.57 -22.10
C ARG A 140 -9.60 -27.61 -23.08
N VAL A 141 -9.23 -27.51 -24.35
CA VAL A 141 -8.97 -28.65 -25.24
C VAL A 141 -7.77 -28.31 -26.09
#